data_AF-A0A2I3HNZ3-F1
#
_entry.id   AF-A0A2I3HNZ3-F1
#
_cell.length_a   1.000
_cell.length_b   1.000
_cell.length_c   1.000
_cell.angle_alpha   90.00
_cell.angle_beta   90.00
_cell.angle_gamma   90.00
#
_symmetry.space_group_name_H-M   'P 1'
#
loop_
_entity.id
_entity.type
_entity.pdbx_description
1 polymer ?
#
loop_
_entity_poly.entity_id
_entity_poly.type
_entity_poly.pdbx_seq_one_letter_code
_entity_poly.pdbx_strand_id
1 'polypeptide(L)'
;MSSSPVKRQRMESALDQLKQFTTVVADTGDFHAIDEYKPQDATTNPSLILAAAQMPAYQELVEEAIAYGRKLDGAEQATWAPHRSRSLSGTGFA
;
A
#
# COMPACT_ATOMS: atom_id res chain seq x y z
N MET A 1 -0.64 -6.76 -61.41
CA MET A 1 -1.20 -5.98 -60.29
C MET A 1 -0.64 -6.59 -59.00
N SER A 2 0.48 -6.05 -58.50
CA SER A 2 1.17 -6.60 -57.33
C SER A 2 0.64 -5.90 -56.07
N SER A 3 -0.20 -6.57 -55.30
CA SER A 3 -0.68 -6.07 -54.02
C SER A 3 0.39 -6.28 -52.96
N SER A 4 1.04 -5.19 -52.53
CA SER A 4 1.94 -5.20 -51.36
C SER A 4 1.15 -5.44 -50.07
N PRO A 5 1.68 -6.19 -49.09
CA PRO A 5 0.99 -6.44 -47.84
C PRO A 5 1.05 -5.19 -46.96
N VAL A 6 -0.12 -4.67 -46.57
CA VAL A 6 -0.22 -3.55 -45.63
C VAL A 6 0.25 -4.05 -44.26
N LYS A 7 1.43 -3.58 -43.85
CA LYS A 7 1.99 -3.78 -42.50
C LYS A 7 0.98 -3.21 -41.51
N ARG A 8 0.32 -4.06 -40.71
CA ARG A 8 -0.58 -3.60 -39.63
C ARG A 8 0.22 -2.70 -38.70
N GLN A 9 -0.04 -1.41 -38.79
CA GLN A 9 0.58 -0.41 -37.94
C GLN A 9 -0.02 -0.59 -36.54
N ARG A 10 0.81 -0.96 -35.56
CA ARG A 10 0.37 -1.07 -34.16
C ARG A 10 0.06 0.35 -33.70
N MET A 11 -1.22 0.70 -33.63
CA MET A 11 -1.63 1.97 -33.04
C MET A 11 -1.42 1.86 -31.54
N GLU A 12 -0.69 2.81 -30.96
CA GLU A 12 -0.50 2.91 -29.51
C GLU A 12 -1.85 3.01 -28.80
N SER A 13 -2.00 2.35 -27.65
CA SER A 13 -3.25 2.44 -26.89
C SER A 13 -3.47 3.87 -26.38
N ALA A 14 -4.71 4.21 -26.04
CA ALA A 14 -4.99 5.52 -25.43
C ALA A 14 -4.21 5.73 -24.12
N LEU A 15 -3.97 4.66 -23.36
CA LEU A 15 -3.15 4.69 -22.15
C LEU A 15 -1.67 4.99 -22.47
N ASP A 16 -1.12 4.37 -23.51
CA ASP A 16 0.26 4.61 -23.93
C ASP A 16 0.47 6.05 -24.40
N GLN A 17 -0.50 6.58 -25.13
CA GLN A 17 -0.51 7.99 -25.53
C GLN A 17 -0.61 8.92 -24.32
N LEU A 18 -1.46 8.61 -23.33
CA LEU A 18 -1.60 9.43 -22.13
C LEU A 18 -0.30 9.52 -21.32
N LYS A 19 0.46 8.41 -21.23
CA LYS A 19 1.76 8.37 -20.53
C LYS A 19 2.81 9.32 -21.12
N GLN A 20 2.67 9.74 -22.37
CA GLN A 20 3.59 10.69 -23.01
C GLN A 20 3.40 12.12 -22.50
N PHE A 21 2.22 12.45 -21.95
CA PHE A 21 1.86 13.81 -21.54
C PHE A 21 1.63 13.95 -20.04
N THR A 22 1.27 12.87 -19.37
CA THR A 22 0.87 12.87 -17.96
C THR A 22 1.50 11.72 -17.21
N THR A 23 1.87 11.96 -15.96
CA THR A 23 2.24 10.88 -15.03
C THR A 23 1.01 10.06 -14.67
N VAL A 24 0.98 8.80 -15.09
CA VAL A 24 -0.12 7.88 -14.79
C VAL A 24 0.11 7.23 -13.42
N VAL A 25 -0.93 7.23 -12.60
CA VAL A 25 -0.97 6.60 -11.26
C VAL A 25 -2.04 5.53 -11.24
N ALA A 26 -1.76 4.36 -10.66
CA ALA A 26 -2.78 3.34 -10.41
C ALA A 26 -3.40 3.49 -9.02
N ASP A 27 -4.71 3.68 -8.94
CA ASP A 27 -5.44 3.79 -7.67
C ASP A 27 -6.00 2.42 -7.26
N THR A 28 -5.17 1.57 -6.66
CA THR A 28 -5.53 0.18 -6.33
C THR A 28 -4.69 -0.37 -5.18
N GLY A 29 -5.28 -1.32 -4.43
CA GLY A 29 -4.55 -2.19 -3.50
C GLY A 29 -4.10 -3.52 -4.13
N ASP A 30 -4.45 -3.76 -5.40
CA ASP A 30 -4.13 -4.98 -6.13
C ASP A 30 -2.80 -4.84 -6.88
N PHE A 31 -1.75 -5.49 -6.37
CA PHE A 31 -0.40 -5.45 -6.94
C PHE A 31 -0.32 -6.07 -8.34
N HIS A 32 -1.19 -7.02 -8.68
CA HIS A 32 -1.21 -7.59 -10.03
C HIS A 32 -1.62 -6.57 -11.08
N ALA A 33 -2.62 -5.73 -10.77
CA ALA A 33 -3.04 -4.65 -11.66
C ALA A 33 -1.94 -3.58 -11.83
N ILE A 34 -1.17 -3.30 -10.78
CA ILE A 34 -0.02 -2.38 -10.88
C ILE A 34 1.02 -2.93 -11.86
N ASP A 35 1.30 -4.24 -11.79
CA ASP A 35 2.27 -4.87 -12.69
C ASP A 35 1.78 -4.90 -14.15
N GLU A 36 0.48 -5.09 -14.39
CA GLU A 36 -0.09 -5.11 -15.74
C GLU A 36 0.01 -3.74 -16.43
N TYR A 37 -0.39 -2.67 -15.73
CA TYR A 37 -0.52 -1.35 -16.35
C TYR A 37 0.75 -0.50 -16.27
N LYS A 38 1.77 -0.93 -15.50
CA LYS A 38 3.06 -0.24 -15.33
C LYS A 38 2.88 1.29 -15.12
N PRO A 39 2.13 1.71 -14.09
CA PRO A 39 1.99 3.12 -13.76
C PRO A 39 3.33 3.66 -13.23
N GLN A 40 3.48 4.98 -13.16
CA GLN A 40 4.65 5.59 -12.53
C GLN A 40 4.58 5.43 -11.00
N ASP A 41 3.42 5.76 -10.43
CA ASP A 41 3.14 5.64 -9.00
C ASP A 41 1.85 4.83 -8.77
N ALA A 42 1.59 4.44 -7.52
CA ALA A 42 0.32 3.85 -7.11
C ALA A 42 -0.22 4.55 -5.87
N THR A 43 -1.53 4.75 -5.80
CA THR A 43 -2.23 5.28 -4.64
C THR A 43 -3.08 4.21 -3.99
N THR A 44 -3.10 4.24 -2.67
CA THR A 44 -3.99 3.43 -1.86
C THR A 44 -4.87 4.35 -1.02
N ASN A 45 -5.95 3.79 -0.51
CA ASN A 45 -6.76 4.40 0.53
C ASN A 45 -7.31 3.27 1.43
N PRO A 46 -7.92 3.58 2.59
CA PRO A 46 -8.40 2.54 3.51
C PRO A 46 -9.35 1.54 2.87
N SER A 47 -10.23 1.99 1.97
CA SER A 47 -11.19 1.12 1.27
C SER A 47 -10.51 0.16 0.30
N LEU A 48 -9.52 0.62 -0.45
CA LEU A 48 -8.74 -0.21 -1.39
C LEU A 48 -7.90 -1.27 -0.66
N ILE A 49 -7.29 -0.90 0.48
CA ILE A 49 -6.56 -1.86 1.32
C ILE A 49 -7.53 -2.90 1.90
N LEU A 50 -8.70 -2.49 2.37
CA LEU A 50 -9.71 -3.42 2.88
C LEU A 50 -10.14 -4.42 1.81
N ALA A 51 -10.39 -3.95 0.58
CA ALA A 51 -10.74 -4.83 -0.53
C ALA A 51 -9.61 -5.82 -0.86
N ALA A 52 -8.36 -5.33 -0.96
CA ALA A 52 -7.20 -6.18 -1.24
C ALA A 52 -6.95 -7.22 -0.14
N ALA A 53 -7.07 -6.84 1.14
CA ALA A 53 -6.86 -7.74 2.27
C ALA A 53 -7.86 -8.92 2.32
N GLN A 54 -9.01 -8.81 1.65
CA GLN A 54 -9.98 -9.89 1.53
C GLN A 54 -9.70 -10.84 0.36
N MET A 55 -8.77 -10.49 -0.53
CA MET A 55 -8.45 -11.32 -1.69
C MET A 55 -7.59 -12.53 -1.27
N PRO A 56 -7.87 -13.75 -1.78
CA PRO A 56 -7.09 -14.94 -1.46
C PRO A 56 -5.59 -14.81 -1.77
N ALA A 57 -5.25 -14.09 -2.84
CA ALA A 57 -3.88 -13.87 -3.28
C ALA A 57 -3.00 -13.12 -2.26
N TYR A 58 -3.61 -12.40 -1.31
CA TYR A 58 -2.90 -11.54 -0.36
C TYR A 58 -3.01 -12.01 1.10
N GLN A 59 -3.57 -13.21 1.34
CA GLN A 59 -3.76 -13.71 2.71
C GLN A 59 -2.44 -13.89 3.46
N GLU A 60 -1.39 -14.36 2.80
CA GLU A 60 -0.07 -14.51 3.42
C GLU A 60 0.48 -13.18 3.96
N LEU A 61 0.31 -12.08 3.21
CA LEU A 61 0.72 -10.74 3.64
C LEU A 61 -0.11 -10.24 4.82
N VAL A 62 -1.41 -10.55 4.84
CA VAL A 62 -2.31 -10.21 5.95
C VAL A 62 -1.92 -10.98 7.21
N GLU A 63 -1.65 -12.28 7.08
CA GLU A 63 -1.19 -13.12 8.20
C GLU A 63 0.16 -12.67 8.75
N GLU A 64 1.10 -12.29 7.87
CA GLU A 64 2.39 -11.71 8.27
C GLU A 64 2.19 -10.42 9.05
N ALA A 65 1.34 -9.50 8.58
CA ALA A 65 1.04 -8.25 9.27
C ALA A 65 0.40 -8.49 10.66
N ILE A 66 -0.51 -9.46 10.78
CA ILE A 66 -1.10 -9.86 12.06
C ILE A 66 -0.02 -10.43 12.99
N ALA A 67 0.85 -11.31 12.48
CA ALA A 67 1.92 -11.91 13.26
C ALA A 67 2.93 -10.85 13.74
N TYR A 68 3.24 -9.87 12.89
CA TYR A 68 4.07 -8.72 13.23
C TYR A 68 3.45 -7.89 14.37
N GLY A 69 2.17 -7.52 14.26
CA GLY A 69 1.47 -6.78 15.31
C GLY A 69 1.48 -7.51 16.66
N ARG A 70 1.20 -8.81 16.67
CA ARG A 70 1.26 -9.65 17.89
C ARG A 70 2.65 -9.70 18.54
N LYS A 71 3.72 -9.70 17.73
CA LYS A 71 5.10 -9.67 18.25
C LYS A 71 5.41 -8.35 18.94
N LEU A 72 4.95 -7.23 18.38
CA LEU A 72 5.14 -5.91 18.95
C LEU A 72 4.39 -5.74 20.27
N ASP A 73 3.15 -6.21 20.38
CA ASP A 73 2.39 -6.17 21.64
C ASP A 73 3.12 -6.89 22.79
N GLY A 74 3.81 -8.01 22.46
CA GLY A 74 4.65 -8.74 23.42
C GLY A 74 5.94 -8.00 23.79
N ALA A 75 6.47 -7.18 22.88
CA ALA A 75 7.68 -6.38 23.10
C ALA A 75 7.38 -5.06 23.84
N GLU A 76 6.24 -4.42 23.58
CA GLU A 76 5.84 -3.15 24.20
C GLU A 76 5.50 -3.32 25.70
N GLN A 77 4.95 -4.48 26.09
CA GLN A 77 4.77 -4.83 27.50
C GLN A 77 6.11 -4.98 28.27
N ALA A 78 7.23 -5.22 27.58
CA ALA A 78 8.55 -5.26 28.20
C ALA A 78 9.21 -3.87 28.34
N THR A 79 8.76 -2.87 27.57
CA THR A 79 9.38 -1.52 27.52
C THR A 79 8.54 -0.42 28.18
N TRP A 80 7.22 -0.59 28.31
CA TRP A 80 6.39 0.37 29.03
C TRP A 80 6.33 0.04 30.54
N ALA A 81 7.38 0.41 31.27
CA ALA A 81 7.27 0.56 32.72
C ALA A 81 6.39 1.79 33.00
N PRO A 82 5.18 1.64 33.58
CA PRO A 82 4.35 2.81 33.86
C PRO A 82 5.07 3.66 34.89
N HIS A 83 5.34 4.93 34.54
CA HIS A 83 5.67 5.96 35.52
C HIS A 83 4.48 6.12 36.46
N ARG A 84 4.45 5.29 37.50
CA ARG A 84 3.54 5.41 38.63
C ARG A 84 3.75 6.79 39.23
N SER A 85 2.72 7.63 39.06
CA SER A 85 2.45 8.89 39.73
C SER A 85 3.37 9.16 40.92
N ARG A 86 4.34 10.07 40.74
CA ARG A 86 5.05 10.65 41.88
C ARG A 86 4.06 11.55 42.60
N SER A 87 3.46 10.99 43.65
CA SER A 87 2.74 11.74 44.68
C SER A 87 3.60 12.92 45.11
N LEU A 88 3.20 14.13 44.73
CA LEU A 88 3.75 15.36 45.29
C LEU A 88 3.12 15.52 46.68
N SER A 89 3.73 14.88 47.67
CA SER A 89 3.47 15.20 49.07
C SER A 89 3.92 16.63 49.33
N GLY A 90 2.94 17.52 49.49
CA GLY A 90 3.16 18.90 49.88
C GLY A 90 3.81 18.99 51.26
N THR A 91 4.95 19.68 51.29
CA THR A 91 5.49 20.40 52.44
C THR A 91 5.75 21.80 51.88
N GLY A 92 4.99 22.84 52.20
CA GLY A 92 4.59 23.27 53.54
C GLY A 92 5.37 24.54 53.82
N PHE A 93 4.70 25.69 53.74
CA PHE A 93 5.16 27.04 54.04
C PHE A 93 5.96 27.12 55.35
N ALA A 94 7.16 27.71 55.30
CA ALA A 94 7.75 28.63 56.29
C ALA A 94 9.11 29.11 55.79
#